data_AF-A0A3A5V4K6-F1
#
_entry.id   AF-A0A3A5V4K6-F1
#
_cell.length_a   1.000
_cell.length_b   1.000
_cell.length_c   1.000
_cell.angle_alpha   90.00
_cell.angle_beta   90.00
_cell.angle_gamma   90.00
#
_symmetry.space_group_name_H-M   'P 1'
#
loop_
_entity.id
_entity.type
_entity.pdbx_description
1 polymer ?
#
loop_
_entity_poly.entity_id
_entity_poly.type
_entity_poly.pdbx_seq_one_letter_code
_entity_poly.pdbx_strand_id
1 'polypeptide(L)'
;MRRSQSTLLLTVLVVSGLFFVSQLPAISNVATTNPNLTDGEQPPATDSDGDNIPDVHENLFNEWINFTSTDGRDVIMKGLDRYNASDAFIDIDIDGLNATEEYCWPYPAECVEPGFVRGLTGVVNESGERWYLDPRKADTDGDGMPDGFEVHMCDMMGGFDEEEERFVCESFDPLNSSDADQDPDEDGFDVDRNGFLTVSEMLTSPEEYLYGAPSNWTNELDGLRCYAPNPESSVLTEWPFITEDGNFTRLTNIIPACARNGTANIFDEYIWLGTNPLEADSDRFNFDGVKNRRLYPSSGDGISDGWEIHFGLDPLNRSNALIDLDDDGWDANRDGILSVDAARSPEALAVGEQLSTLEEYFVHLDDENTVKSGMRSVELGSKEGTYTEYLLTPEAGVDDISILNHDVREIIDDGTFLWVGTKLGITVIDFEESVSVNYHLPQGHDLHDMILLDDNLVMFTESGTWIAGRDGGVLDDILQWSYFPGRYTAGAKLATDSGDDYVIGLGYGGFGSVFQINELSITKLSLGTGISNAMSGGNATATVVAHADVAVGGKTLFVGTDVGMFTVETSTARDEA
;
A
#
# COMPACT_ATOMS: atom_id res chain seq x y z
N MET A 1 -70.11 29.44 4.31
CA MET A 1 -69.06 28.39 4.44
C MET A 1 -67.74 28.83 3.79
N ARG A 2 -67.06 29.87 4.32
CA ARG A 2 -65.77 30.37 3.78
C ARG A 2 -64.80 30.87 4.87
N ARG A 3 -64.87 30.28 6.08
CA ARG A 3 -63.98 30.65 7.21
C ARG A 3 -63.23 29.49 7.87
N SER A 4 -63.42 28.25 7.42
CA SER A 4 -62.78 27.06 8.04
C SER A 4 -61.59 26.50 7.25
N GLN A 5 -61.37 26.92 6.00
CA GLN A 5 -60.26 26.39 5.18
C GLN A 5 -58.96 27.17 5.34
N SER A 6 -59.03 28.45 5.72
CA SER A 6 -57.84 29.29 5.89
C SER A 6 -57.05 28.96 7.15
N THR A 7 -57.70 28.50 8.22
CA THR A 7 -57.05 28.17 9.49
C THR A 7 -56.29 26.84 9.43
N LEU A 8 -56.80 25.88 8.64
CA LEU A 8 -56.15 24.59 8.43
C LEU A 8 -54.91 24.72 7.52
N LEU A 9 -54.99 25.57 6.49
CA LEU A 9 -53.86 25.83 5.60
C LEU A 9 -52.73 26.58 6.33
N LEU A 10 -53.06 27.50 7.24
CA LEU A 10 -52.07 28.25 8.01
C LEU A 10 -51.37 27.38 9.07
N THR A 11 -52.08 26.42 9.67
CA THR A 11 -51.50 25.50 10.65
C THR A 11 -50.60 24.46 9.99
N VAL A 12 -50.96 23.95 8.80
CA VAL A 12 -50.07 23.10 8.01
C VAL A 12 -48.81 23.86 7.57
N LEU A 13 -48.92 25.11 7.12
CA LEU A 13 -47.76 25.93 6.75
C LEU A 13 -46.82 26.23 7.92
N VAL A 14 -47.36 26.45 9.13
CA VAL A 14 -46.53 26.70 10.32
C VAL A 14 -45.84 25.43 10.80
N VAL A 15 -46.51 24.28 10.75
CA VAL A 15 -45.90 22.98 11.13
C VAL A 15 -44.87 22.54 10.09
N SER A 16 -45.12 22.75 8.80
CA SER A 16 -44.12 22.51 7.74
C SER A 16 -42.93 23.47 7.85
N GLY A 17 -43.16 24.74 8.21
CA GLY A 17 -42.08 25.71 8.44
C GLY A 17 -41.18 25.36 9.64
N LEU A 18 -41.74 24.77 10.71
CA LEU A 18 -40.97 24.30 11.86
C LEU A 18 -40.16 23.03 11.56
N PHE A 19 -40.61 22.17 10.64
CA PHE A 19 -39.84 21.01 10.19
C PHE A 19 -38.63 21.38 9.32
N PHE A 20 -38.70 22.49 8.56
CA PHE A 20 -37.58 22.95 7.72
C PHE A 20 -36.49 23.74 8.47
N VAL A 21 -36.79 24.33 9.65
CA VAL A 21 -35.80 25.06 10.46
C VAL A 21 -35.00 24.11 11.37
N SER A 22 -35.42 22.86 11.51
CA SER A 22 -34.77 21.84 12.34
C SER A 22 -33.68 21.02 11.62
N GLN A 23 -33.42 21.27 10.34
CA GLN A 23 -32.48 20.49 9.51
C GLN A 23 -31.40 21.35 8.83
N LEU A 24 -31.19 22.58 9.30
CA LEU A 24 -30.03 23.37 8.86
C LEU A 24 -28.92 23.20 9.91
N PRO A 25 -27.70 22.79 9.51
CA PRO A 25 -26.55 22.81 10.42
C PRO A 25 -26.42 24.21 11.01
N ALA A 26 -25.93 24.31 12.24
CA ALA A 26 -25.71 25.59 12.91
C ALA A 26 -24.63 26.38 12.15
N ILE A 27 -25.04 27.17 11.16
CA ILE A 27 -24.16 28.13 10.50
C ILE A 27 -23.87 29.23 11.52
N SER A 28 -22.61 29.35 11.91
CA SER A 28 -22.11 30.47 12.72
C SER A 28 -22.54 31.79 12.10
N ASN A 29 -23.13 32.68 12.88
CA ASN A 29 -23.55 33.99 12.40
C ASN A 29 -22.30 34.84 12.12
N VAL A 30 -21.89 34.92 10.84
CA VAL A 30 -20.85 35.85 10.42
C VAL A 30 -21.46 37.26 10.32
N ALA A 31 -20.83 38.26 10.93
CA ALA A 31 -21.35 39.62 11.03
C ALA A 31 -21.48 40.35 9.67
N THR A 32 -20.83 39.86 8.61
CA THR A 32 -20.86 40.46 7.27
C THR A 32 -20.41 39.44 6.21
N THR A 33 -21.04 39.47 5.02
CA THR A 33 -20.67 38.66 3.84
C THR A 33 -19.78 39.42 2.86
N ASN A 34 -19.26 40.59 3.24
CA ASN A 34 -18.37 41.41 2.41
C ASN A 34 -16.91 41.18 2.84
N PRO A 35 -16.06 40.57 1.99
CA PRO A 35 -14.69 40.17 2.35
C PRO A 35 -13.74 41.33 2.64
N ASN A 36 -14.11 42.57 2.32
CA ASN A 36 -13.33 43.77 2.65
C ASN A 36 -13.73 44.40 4.00
N LEU A 37 -14.73 43.85 4.70
CA LEU A 37 -15.24 44.33 6.00
C LEU A 37 -15.13 43.27 7.10
N THR A 38 -14.58 42.10 6.80
CA THR A 38 -14.24 41.08 7.78
C THR A 38 -12.91 41.46 8.40
N ASP A 39 -12.93 41.95 9.65
CA ASP A 39 -11.74 41.85 10.50
C ASP A 39 -11.50 40.34 10.63
N GLY A 40 -10.35 39.84 10.17
CA GLY A 40 -10.03 38.41 10.12
C GLY A 40 -9.85 37.78 11.51
N GLU A 41 -10.73 38.09 12.45
CA GLU A 41 -10.80 37.44 13.75
C GLU A 41 -11.31 36.02 13.55
N GLN A 42 -10.54 35.07 14.11
CA GLN A 42 -10.90 33.67 14.20
C GLN A 42 -12.30 33.54 14.82
N PRO A 43 -13.12 32.56 14.39
CA PRO A 43 -14.32 32.19 15.13
C PRO A 43 -13.94 32.04 16.61
N PRO A 44 -14.74 32.53 17.57
CA PRO A 44 -14.40 32.35 18.97
C PRO A 44 -14.29 30.86 19.22
N ALA A 45 -13.07 30.38 19.50
CA ALA A 45 -12.80 29.09 20.10
C ALA A 45 -13.41 29.15 21.51
N THR A 46 -14.73 29.01 21.53
CA THR A 46 -15.48 28.84 22.76
C THR A 46 -15.19 27.44 23.18
N ASP A 47 -14.64 27.31 24.37
CA ASP A 47 -14.37 26.06 25.06
C ASP A 47 -15.24 26.17 26.32
N SER A 48 -16.39 25.50 26.28
CA SER A 48 -17.49 25.68 27.23
C SER A 48 -17.25 24.99 28.57
N ASP A 49 -16.46 23.92 28.61
CA ASP A 49 -16.14 23.13 29.80
C ASP A 49 -14.68 23.23 30.26
N GLY A 50 -13.81 23.80 29.44
CA GLY A 50 -12.45 24.21 29.80
C GLY A 50 -11.41 23.10 29.67
N ASP A 51 -11.61 22.12 28.80
CA ASP A 51 -10.64 21.05 28.52
C ASP A 51 -9.64 21.39 27.40
N ASN A 52 -9.77 22.58 26.81
CA ASN A 52 -8.95 23.10 25.70
C ASN A 52 -9.22 22.46 24.33
N ILE A 53 -10.25 21.61 24.20
CA ILE A 53 -10.83 21.24 22.92
C ILE A 53 -11.92 22.29 22.59
N PRO A 54 -11.89 22.94 21.41
CA PRO A 54 -12.91 23.91 21.07
C PRO A 54 -14.28 23.26 20.83
N ASP A 55 -15.36 23.92 21.28
CA ASP A 55 -16.75 23.49 21.06
C ASP A 55 -17.03 23.12 19.58
N VAL A 56 -16.36 23.79 18.63
CA VAL A 56 -16.54 23.51 17.20
C VAL A 56 -16.08 22.11 16.79
N HIS A 57 -14.99 21.61 17.38
CA HIS A 57 -14.48 20.27 17.12
C HIS A 57 -15.35 19.23 17.84
N GLU A 58 -15.74 19.48 19.08
CA GLU A 58 -16.63 18.57 19.79
C GLU A 58 -18.00 18.44 19.12
N ASN A 59 -18.53 19.54 18.56
CA ASN A 59 -19.77 19.49 17.78
C ASN A 59 -19.64 18.69 16.48
N LEU A 60 -18.43 18.52 15.93
CA LEU A 60 -18.18 17.68 14.75
C LEU A 60 -18.34 16.20 15.11
N PHE A 61 -17.86 15.80 16.29
CA PHE A 61 -17.82 14.43 16.77
C PHE A 61 -18.83 14.13 17.91
N ASN A 62 -19.90 14.92 18.03
CA ASN A 62 -20.88 14.76 19.12
C ASN A 62 -21.86 13.60 18.95
N GLU A 63 -21.97 13.06 17.74
CA GLU A 63 -22.93 12.00 17.44
C GLU A 63 -22.48 10.67 18.04
N TRP A 64 -23.42 9.93 18.59
CA TRP A 64 -23.14 8.60 19.12
C TRP A 64 -23.04 7.59 17.98
N ILE A 65 -22.02 6.75 18.02
CA ILE A 65 -21.90 5.61 17.13
C ILE A 65 -22.60 4.42 17.81
N ASN A 66 -23.61 3.87 17.13
CA ASN A 66 -24.35 2.71 17.60
C ASN A 66 -24.67 1.79 16.43
N PHE A 67 -23.99 0.65 16.39
CA PHE A 67 -24.21 -0.39 15.39
C PHE A 67 -23.99 -1.77 15.98
N THR A 68 -24.52 -2.79 15.30
CA THR A 68 -24.22 -4.18 15.62
C THR A 68 -23.22 -4.69 14.58
N SER A 69 -22.08 -5.19 15.04
CA SER A 69 -21.02 -5.77 14.21
C SER A 69 -21.50 -7.02 13.45
N THR A 70 -20.76 -7.40 12.42
CA THR A 70 -20.97 -8.62 11.62
C THR A 70 -20.93 -9.89 12.47
N ASP A 71 -20.21 -9.89 13.60
CA ASP A 71 -20.13 -10.98 14.56
C ASP A 71 -21.25 -10.98 15.62
N GLY A 72 -22.13 -9.97 15.59
CA GLY A 72 -23.27 -9.83 16.50
C GLY A 72 -22.97 -9.11 17.81
N ARG A 73 -21.79 -8.49 17.97
CA ARG A 73 -21.51 -7.58 19.10
C ARG A 73 -22.17 -6.22 18.89
N ASP A 74 -22.78 -5.68 19.94
CA ASP A 74 -23.30 -4.32 19.93
C ASP A 74 -22.17 -3.34 20.32
N VAL A 75 -21.98 -2.32 19.49
CA VAL A 75 -20.95 -1.28 19.64
C VAL A 75 -21.64 0.03 19.96
N ILE A 76 -21.26 0.65 21.06
CA ILE A 76 -21.83 1.93 21.50
C ILE A 76 -20.68 2.82 21.95
N MET A 77 -20.36 3.82 21.12
CA MET A 77 -19.37 4.85 21.43
C MET A 77 -20.08 6.19 21.55
N LYS A 78 -19.85 6.84 22.69
CA LYS A 78 -20.40 8.16 23.00
C LYS A 78 -19.60 9.22 22.26
N GLY A 79 -20.25 10.08 21.49
CA GLY A 79 -19.56 11.24 20.92
C GLY A 79 -19.12 12.26 21.99
N LEU A 80 -18.26 13.18 21.57
CA LEU A 80 -17.74 14.27 22.40
C LEU A 80 -18.85 15.20 22.90
N ASP A 81 -18.67 15.81 24.07
CA ASP A 81 -19.67 16.63 24.73
C ASP A 81 -19.06 17.88 25.35
N ARG A 82 -19.27 19.03 24.70
CA ARG A 82 -18.83 20.39 25.08
C ARG A 82 -19.14 20.91 26.49
N TYR A 83 -19.79 20.10 27.30
CA TYR A 83 -20.10 20.41 28.69
C TYR A 83 -19.47 19.41 29.66
N ASN A 84 -18.56 18.57 29.18
CA ASN A 84 -17.96 17.44 29.85
C ASN A 84 -16.45 17.34 29.56
N ALA A 85 -15.67 18.23 30.15
CA ALA A 85 -14.20 18.29 30.10
C ALA A 85 -13.41 16.99 30.40
N SER A 86 -14.06 15.88 30.77
CA SER A 86 -13.40 14.60 31.00
C SER A 86 -13.32 13.72 29.76
N ASP A 87 -14.12 13.96 28.71
CA ASP A 87 -14.04 13.15 27.49
C ASP A 87 -12.82 13.49 26.62
N ALA A 88 -12.22 14.67 26.75
CA ALA A 88 -10.93 15.00 26.16
C ALA A 88 -9.78 14.01 26.48
N PHE A 89 -9.83 13.30 27.61
CA PHE A 89 -8.79 12.35 28.04
C PHE A 89 -9.22 10.90 27.90
N ILE A 90 -10.35 10.65 27.24
CA ILE A 90 -10.87 9.30 27.02
C ILE A 90 -10.51 8.90 25.59
N ASP A 91 -9.88 7.74 25.50
CA ASP A 91 -9.76 6.96 24.28
C ASP A 91 -10.92 5.97 24.26
N ILE A 92 -11.87 6.20 23.37
CA ILE A 92 -13.18 5.54 23.39
C ILE A 92 -13.30 4.44 22.34
N ASP A 93 -12.58 4.57 21.25
CA ASP A 93 -12.39 3.62 20.15
C ASP A 93 -11.14 2.74 20.36
N ILE A 94 -10.33 3.05 21.35
CA ILE A 94 -9.30 2.18 21.91
C ILE A 94 -8.15 1.98 20.90
N ASP A 95 -7.72 3.04 20.23
CA ASP A 95 -6.71 2.97 19.15
C ASP A 95 -5.30 3.38 19.58
N GLY A 96 -5.14 3.87 20.80
CA GLY A 96 -3.86 4.36 21.32
C GLY A 96 -3.78 5.88 21.44
N LEU A 97 -4.77 6.62 20.96
CA LEU A 97 -4.88 8.07 21.06
C LEU A 97 -6.12 8.44 21.86
N ASN A 98 -5.99 9.42 22.75
CA ASN A 98 -7.19 10.03 23.36
C ASN A 98 -7.70 11.19 22.50
N ALA A 99 -8.92 11.63 22.77
CA ALA A 99 -9.56 12.72 22.01
C ALA A 99 -8.72 14.03 21.93
N THR A 100 -7.86 14.31 22.91
CA THR A 100 -6.93 15.46 22.83
C THR A 100 -5.81 15.21 21.83
N GLU A 101 -5.19 14.02 21.84
CA GLU A 101 -4.15 13.60 20.91
C GLU A 101 -4.67 13.64 19.46
N GLU A 102 -5.88 13.13 19.23
CA GLU A 102 -6.55 13.15 17.93
C GLU A 102 -6.93 14.55 17.46
N TYR A 103 -7.46 15.39 18.37
CA TYR A 103 -7.69 16.81 18.07
C TYR A 103 -6.39 17.54 17.73
N CYS A 104 -5.29 17.20 18.41
CA CYS A 104 -4.00 17.82 18.23
C CYS A 104 -3.32 17.45 16.91
N TRP A 105 -3.64 16.29 16.33
CA TRP A 105 -3.04 15.79 15.09
C TRP A 105 -2.93 16.89 14.02
N PRO A 106 -1.77 17.08 13.35
CA PRO A 106 -0.52 16.31 13.43
C PRO A 106 0.48 16.83 14.48
N TYR A 107 0.01 17.52 15.52
CA TYR A 107 0.84 17.99 16.63
C TYR A 107 0.75 17.03 17.83
N PRO A 108 1.78 16.96 18.69
CA PRO A 108 1.69 16.28 19.97
C PRO A 108 0.58 16.83 20.88
N ALA A 109 0.19 16.08 21.92
CA ALA A 109 -0.84 16.48 22.88
C ALA A 109 -0.56 17.82 23.56
N GLU A 110 0.70 18.26 23.66
CA GLU A 110 1.09 19.58 24.16
C GLU A 110 0.55 20.74 23.31
N CYS A 111 -0.10 20.45 22.17
CA CYS A 111 -0.75 21.45 21.35
C CYS A 111 -1.70 22.35 22.15
N VAL A 112 -2.37 21.81 23.16
CA VAL A 112 -3.30 22.56 24.01
C VAL A 112 -2.62 23.42 25.08
N GLU A 113 -1.29 23.32 25.25
CA GLU A 113 -0.58 24.06 26.30
C GLU A 113 -0.38 25.56 25.99
N PRO A 114 -0.47 26.45 27.00
CA PRO A 114 -0.20 27.87 26.82
C PRO A 114 1.27 28.14 26.46
N GLY A 115 1.54 28.41 25.17
CA GLY A 115 2.88 28.80 24.69
C GLY A 115 3.44 27.92 23.57
N PHE A 116 2.73 26.85 23.20
CA PHE A 116 3.05 26.03 22.05
C PHE A 116 2.91 26.84 20.74
N VAL A 117 3.99 26.97 19.97
CA VAL A 117 4.03 27.80 18.76
C VAL A 117 3.64 26.93 17.58
N ARG A 118 2.32 26.84 17.33
CA ARG A 118 1.77 25.97 16.27
C ARG A 118 1.02 26.68 15.16
N GLY A 119 0.87 25.96 14.07
CA GLY A 119 -0.20 26.16 13.10
C GLY A 119 -1.56 25.65 13.61
N LEU A 120 -2.55 25.64 12.73
CA LEU A 120 -3.88 25.11 13.03
C LEU A 120 -3.86 23.58 13.04
N THR A 121 -4.51 22.94 14.02
CA THR A 121 -4.67 21.47 14.12
C THR A 121 -5.50 20.91 12.98
N GLY A 122 -5.32 19.64 12.64
CA GLY A 122 -5.90 18.97 11.49
C GLY A 122 -5.14 19.24 10.20
N VAL A 123 -5.29 18.33 9.24
CA VAL A 123 -4.64 18.39 7.92
C VAL A 123 -5.61 19.01 6.92
N VAL A 124 -5.13 19.90 6.05
CA VAL A 124 -5.98 20.52 5.03
C VAL A 124 -5.94 19.66 3.78
N ASN A 125 -7.09 19.12 3.39
CA ASN A 125 -7.24 18.33 2.17
C ASN A 125 -7.19 19.21 0.91
N GLU A 126 -7.18 18.59 -0.26
CA GLU A 126 -7.16 19.28 -1.57
C GLU A 126 -8.39 20.19 -1.79
N SER A 127 -9.50 19.89 -1.12
CA SER A 127 -10.74 20.69 -1.16
C SER A 127 -10.71 21.91 -0.23
N GLY A 128 -9.63 22.11 0.54
CA GLY A 128 -9.47 23.18 1.50
C GLY A 128 -10.25 22.98 2.81
N GLU A 129 -10.80 21.78 3.02
CA GLU A 129 -11.42 21.35 4.27
C GLU A 129 -10.36 20.76 5.19
N ARG A 130 -10.59 20.88 6.49
CA ARG A 130 -9.68 20.41 7.53
C ARG A 130 -10.16 19.07 8.06
N TRP A 131 -9.32 18.05 7.91
CA TRP A 131 -9.53 16.70 8.41
C TRP A 131 -8.82 16.49 9.74
N TYR A 132 -9.41 15.64 10.55
CA TYR A 132 -8.97 15.26 11.89
C TYR A 132 -9.09 13.75 12.00
N LEU A 133 -8.32 13.15 12.91
CA LEU A 133 -8.62 11.82 13.42
C LEU A 133 -9.99 11.86 14.09
N ASP A 134 -10.82 10.83 13.89
CA ASP A 134 -12.17 10.75 14.45
C ASP A 134 -12.12 9.98 15.77
N PRO A 135 -12.39 10.62 16.94
CA PRO A 135 -12.34 10.01 18.28
C PRO A 135 -13.37 8.93 18.56
N ARG A 136 -13.90 8.29 17.54
CA ARG A 136 -14.92 7.26 17.59
C ARG A 136 -14.65 6.21 16.51
N LYS A 137 -13.54 6.28 15.80
CA LYS A 137 -13.14 5.38 14.73
C LYS A 137 -11.64 5.09 14.88
N ALA A 138 -11.35 3.91 15.40
CA ALA A 138 -9.99 3.49 15.72
C ALA A 138 -8.98 3.46 14.55
N ASP A 139 -9.47 3.43 13.33
CA ASP A 139 -8.71 3.40 12.08
C ASP A 139 -9.41 4.43 11.18
N THR A 140 -8.93 5.67 11.18
CA THR A 140 -9.66 6.83 10.64
C THR A 140 -9.79 6.76 9.12
N ASP A 141 -8.75 6.31 8.42
CA ASP A 141 -8.72 6.25 6.96
C ASP A 141 -9.16 4.89 6.38
N GLY A 142 -9.23 3.85 7.22
CA GLY A 142 -9.76 2.52 6.90
C GLY A 142 -8.78 1.62 6.17
N ASP A 143 -7.49 1.76 6.44
CA ASP A 143 -6.40 1.05 5.76
C ASP A 143 -6.09 -0.32 6.42
N GLY A 144 -6.60 -0.56 7.64
CA GLY A 144 -6.41 -1.80 8.40
C GLY A 144 -5.45 -1.67 9.60
N MET A 145 -4.92 -0.47 9.88
CA MET A 145 -4.11 -0.15 11.06
C MET A 145 -4.82 0.86 11.96
N PRO A 146 -4.68 0.79 13.30
CA PRO A 146 -5.24 1.81 14.16
C PRO A 146 -4.40 3.09 14.21
N ASP A 147 -5.04 4.24 14.36
CA ASP A 147 -4.39 5.55 14.31
C ASP A 147 -3.18 5.64 15.26
N GLY A 148 -3.34 5.18 16.51
CA GLY A 148 -2.26 5.21 17.49
C GLY A 148 -1.09 4.28 17.18
N PHE A 149 -1.31 3.18 16.44
CA PHE A 149 -0.22 2.33 15.94
C PHE A 149 0.54 3.05 14.82
N GLU A 150 -0.17 3.66 13.89
CA GLU A 150 0.43 4.37 12.76
C GLU A 150 1.27 5.55 13.22
N VAL A 151 0.75 6.38 14.14
CA VAL A 151 1.53 7.49 14.71
C VAL A 151 2.78 6.97 15.44
N HIS A 152 2.67 5.84 16.14
CA HIS A 152 3.83 5.22 16.79
C HIS A 152 4.88 4.80 15.78
N MET A 153 4.48 4.16 14.67
CA MET A 153 5.41 3.75 13.62
C MET A 153 6.06 4.94 12.90
N CYS A 154 5.27 5.97 12.59
CA CYS A 154 5.77 7.22 12.04
C CYS A 154 6.82 7.88 12.96
N ASP A 155 6.60 7.90 14.29
CA ASP A 155 7.58 8.39 15.27
C ASP A 155 8.86 7.55 15.28
N MET A 156 8.74 6.22 15.24
CA MET A 156 9.87 5.29 15.19
C MET A 156 10.73 5.45 13.93
N MET A 157 10.11 5.82 12.80
CA MET A 157 10.80 6.15 11.55
C MET A 157 11.43 7.55 11.56
N GLY A 158 11.29 8.31 12.65
CA GLY A 158 11.78 9.68 12.77
C GLY A 158 10.92 10.71 12.05
N GLY A 159 9.63 10.43 11.86
CA GLY A 159 8.65 11.33 11.23
C GLY A 159 8.29 12.56 12.08
N PHE A 160 8.80 12.67 13.32
CA PHE A 160 8.59 13.85 14.16
C PHE A 160 9.62 14.96 13.85
N ASP A 161 9.14 16.10 13.36
CA ASP A 161 9.96 17.30 13.16
C ASP A 161 10.11 18.09 14.48
N GLU A 162 11.30 18.06 15.07
CA GLU A 162 11.62 18.78 16.31
C GLU A 162 11.62 20.32 16.16
N GLU A 163 11.79 20.86 14.95
CA GLU A 163 11.82 22.31 14.70
C GLU A 163 10.40 22.89 14.60
N GLU A 164 9.52 22.18 13.88
CA GLU A 164 8.11 22.56 13.68
C GLU A 164 7.14 21.93 14.70
N GLU A 165 7.66 21.07 15.59
CA GLU A 165 6.93 20.31 16.61
C GLU A 165 5.74 19.53 16.05
N ARG A 166 5.91 18.86 14.90
CA ARG A 166 4.83 18.24 14.11
C ARG A 166 5.25 16.87 13.56
N PHE A 167 4.31 15.94 13.49
CA PHE A 167 4.45 14.68 12.73
C PHE A 167 4.29 14.91 11.22
N VAL A 168 5.21 14.35 10.45
CA VAL A 168 5.22 14.31 8.99
C VAL A 168 5.48 12.86 8.60
N CYS A 169 4.39 12.14 8.33
CA CYS A 169 4.42 10.72 8.01
C CYS A 169 4.40 10.55 6.49
N GLU A 170 5.45 9.94 5.93
CA GLU A 170 5.47 9.51 4.51
C GLU A 170 4.81 8.14 4.32
N SER A 171 4.81 7.34 5.39
CA SER A 171 4.21 6.03 5.58
C SER A 171 3.57 6.00 6.97
N PHE A 172 2.54 5.17 7.18
CA PHE A 172 1.78 5.12 8.43
C PHE A 172 1.14 6.47 8.76
N ASP A 173 0.46 7.08 7.78
CA ASP A 173 -0.29 8.32 7.96
C ASP A 173 -1.78 7.99 8.20
N PRO A 174 -2.31 8.17 9.43
CA PRO A 174 -3.67 7.77 9.82
C PRO A 174 -4.81 8.53 9.12
N LEU A 175 -4.48 9.42 8.17
CA LEU A 175 -5.42 10.13 7.32
C LEU A 175 -5.28 9.76 5.83
N ASN A 176 -4.44 8.77 5.48
CA ASN A 176 -4.05 8.47 4.12
C ASN A 176 -3.97 6.95 3.82
N SER A 177 -5.13 6.33 3.65
CA SER A 177 -5.32 4.92 3.24
C SER A 177 -4.58 4.40 1.99
N SER A 178 -3.82 5.23 1.28
CA SER A 178 -2.99 4.78 0.15
C SER A 178 -1.70 4.08 0.57
N ASP A 179 -1.34 4.14 1.86
CA ASP A 179 -0.18 3.43 2.41
C ASP A 179 -0.47 2.01 2.92
N ALA A 180 -1.73 1.55 2.92
CA ALA A 180 -2.10 0.15 3.23
C ALA A 180 -1.37 -0.91 2.38
N ASP A 181 -0.98 -0.57 1.15
CA ASP A 181 -0.26 -1.47 0.23
C ASP A 181 1.27 -1.32 0.35
N GLN A 182 1.77 -0.55 1.33
CA GLN A 182 3.21 -0.41 1.56
C GLN A 182 3.77 -1.58 2.36
N ASP A 183 4.99 -1.97 1.99
CA ASP A 183 5.81 -3.03 2.58
C ASP A 183 7.21 -2.40 2.77
N PRO A 184 7.44 -1.68 3.89
CA PRO A 184 8.63 -0.84 4.07
C PRO A 184 9.95 -1.62 4.23
N ASP A 185 9.90 -2.85 4.72
CA ASP A 185 11.08 -3.72 4.89
C ASP A 185 11.26 -4.74 3.76
N GLU A 186 10.32 -4.77 2.80
CA GLU A 186 10.36 -5.54 1.54
C GLU A 186 10.56 -7.04 1.77
N ASP A 187 9.94 -7.58 2.81
CA ASP A 187 10.19 -8.93 3.30
C ASP A 187 9.21 -10.00 2.77
N GLY A 188 8.25 -9.57 1.95
CA GLY A 188 7.31 -10.41 1.23
C GLY A 188 7.98 -11.54 0.42
N PHE A 189 7.20 -12.56 0.08
CA PHE A 189 7.72 -13.78 -0.54
C PHE A 189 7.26 -13.94 -2.00
N ASP A 190 8.22 -13.94 -2.92
CA ASP A 190 8.03 -14.15 -4.36
C ASP A 190 7.65 -15.62 -4.65
N VAL A 191 6.34 -15.91 -4.55
CA VAL A 191 5.78 -17.26 -4.64
C VAL A 191 6.00 -17.85 -6.02
N ASP A 192 5.79 -17.06 -7.08
CA ASP A 192 5.92 -17.53 -8.45
C ASP A 192 7.37 -17.47 -8.98
N ARG A 193 8.28 -16.87 -8.21
CA ARG A 193 9.74 -16.76 -8.44
C ARG A 193 10.08 -15.95 -9.68
N ASN A 194 9.24 -14.95 -9.97
CA ASN A 194 9.40 -14.11 -11.14
C ASN A 194 10.49 -13.02 -10.94
N GLY A 195 10.85 -12.74 -9.70
CA GLY A 195 11.81 -11.73 -9.24
C GLY A 195 11.18 -10.38 -8.90
N PHE A 196 9.87 -10.29 -8.77
CA PHE A 196 9.09 -9.12 -8.41
C PHE A 196 7.97 -9.52 -7.47
N LEU A 197 7.82 -8.79 -6.37
CA LEU A 197 6.67 -8.95 -5.49
C LEU A 197 5.47 -8.23 -6.11
N THR A 198 4.41 -8.99 -6.41
CA THR A 198 3.09 -8.41 -6.64
C THR A 198 2.45 -8.01 -5.30
N VAL A 199 1.39 -7.19 -5.32
CA VAL A 199 0.65 -6.83 -4.08
C VAL A 199 0.14 -8.07 -3.32
N SER A 200 -0.10 -9.19 -4.01
CA SER A 200 -0.48 -10.45 -3.37
C SER A 200 0.68 -11.28 -2.81
N GLU A 201 1.92 -10.85 -3.05
CA GLU A 201 3.17 -11.50 -2.60
C GLU A 201 3.95 -10.62 -1.61
N MET A 202 3.63 -9.33 -1.54
CA MET A 202 4.05 -8.44 -0.47
C MET A 202 3.47 -8.91 0.87
N LEU A 203 4.19 -8.60 1.95
CA LEU A 203 3.67 -8.70 3.30
C LEU A 203 3.44 -7.27 3.78
N THR A 204 2.23 -6.75 3.60
CA THR A 204 1.99 -5.31 3.82
C THR A 204 1.87 -4.97 5.31
N SER A 205 2.13 -3.72 5.67
CA SER A 205 2.09 -3.28 7.08
C SER A 205 0.80 -3.65 7.83
N PRO A 206 -0.42 -3.53 7.25
CA PRO A 206 -1.63 -3.99 7.90
C PRO A 206 -1.68 -5.52 8.12
N GLU A 207 -1.14 -6.32 7.19
CA GLU A 207 -1.09 -7.78 7.30
C GLU A 207 -0.16 -8.23 8.44
N GLU A 208 0.98 -7.55 8.57
CA GLU A 208 1.95 -7.75 9.63
C GLU A 208 1.42 -7.40 11.01
N TYR A 209 0.81 -6.20 11.12
CA TYR A 209 0.17 -5.75 12.35
C TYR A 209 -0.90 -6.75 12.82
N LEU A 210 -1.70 -7.27 11.89
CA LEU A 210 -2.74 -8.27 12.15
C LEU A 210 -2.21 -9.70 12.28
N TYR A 211 -0.92 -9.96 12.07
CA TYR A 211 -0.38 -11.31 12.10
C TYR A 211 -0.68 -12.04 13.42
N GLY A 212 -1.32 -13.20 13.33
CA GLY A 212 -1.74 -14.01 14.49
C GLY A 212 -2.97 -13.44 15.23
N ALA A 213 -3.71 -12.49 14.67
CA ALA A 213 -4.95 -12.00 15.26
C ALA A 213 -6.01 -13.13 15.31
N PRO A 214 -6.82 -13.20 16.38
CA PRO A 214 -7.96 -14.12 16.43
C PRO A 214 -8.92 -13.89 15.25
N SER A 215 -9.60 -14.94 14.78
CA SER A 215 -10.55 -14.83 13.66
C SER A 215 -11.76 -13.93 13.91
N ASN A 216 -11.96 -13.47 15.15
CA ASN A 216 -13.03 -12.56 15.56
C ASN A 216 -12.50 -11.17 15.94
N TRP A 217 -11.25 -10.88 15.61
CA TRP A 217 -10.61 -9.58 15.83
C TRP A 217 -11.05 -8.57 14.78
N THR A 218 -11.30 -7.35 15.21
CA THR A 218 -11.58 -6.19 14.35
C THR A 218 -11.07 -4.96 15.06
N ASN A 219 -10.21 -4.17 14.43
CA ASN A 219 -9.52 -3.04 15.08
C ASN A 219 -10.53 -2.07 15.70
N GLU A 220 -11.59 -1.76 14.97
CA GLU A 220 -12.65 -0.83 15.37
C GLU A 220 -13.52 -1.32 16.53
N LEU A 221 -13.35 -2.58 16.95
CA LEU A 221 -14.14 -3.22 18.01
C LEU A 221 -13.30 -3.65 19.21
N ASP A 222 -12.12 -4.17 18.91
CA ASP A 222 -11.23 -4.76 19.89
C ASP A 222 -10.12 -3.77 20.31
N GLY A 223 -9.89 -2.72 19.51
CA GLY A 223 -8.91 -1.68 19.77
C GLY A 223 -7.50 -2.06 19.32
N LEU A 224 -6.52 -1.51 20.03
CA LEU A 224 -5.09 -1.64 19.72
C LEU A 224 -4.55 -3.03 20.08
N ARG A 225 -3.86 -3.66 19.12
CA ARG A 225 -3.37 -5.03 19.21
C ARG A 225 -2.02 -5.12 19.92
N CYS A 226 -2.06 -4.87 21.22
CA CYS A 226 -0.90 -4.98 22.10
C CYS A 226 -1.23 -5.69 23.42
N TYR A 227 -0.19 -6.04 24.18
CA TYR A 227 -0.32 -6.61 25.51
C TYR A 227 0.39 -5.80 26.58
N ALA A 228 -0.40 -5.16 27.43
CA ALA A 228 0.07 -4.45 28.61
C ALA A 228 -0.64 -4.95 29.88
N PRO A 229 -0.04 -5.89 30.65
CA PRO A 229 -0.68 -6.47 31.83
C PRO A 229 -0.82 -5.50 33.01
N ASN A 230 -0.02 -4.43 33.05
CA ASN A 230 -0.12 -3.32 34.01
C ASN A 230 0.00 -1.96 33.26
N PRO A 231 -0.34 -0.82 33.88
CA PRO A 231 -0.20 0.49 33.24
C PRO A 231 1.23 1.06 33.39
N GLU A 232 2.27 0.24 33.28
CA GLU A 232 3.68 0.69 33.30
C GLU A 232 4.30 0.40 31.93
N SER A 233 5.30 1.16 31.50
CA SER A 233 5.95 0.97 30.20
C SER A 233 7.17 0.05 30.26
N SER A 234 7.60 -0.43 29.09
CA SER A 234 8.86 -1.16 28.96
C SER A 234 10.06 -0.24 29.19
N VAL A 235 11.15 -0.82 29.71
CA VAL A 235 12.47 -0.13 29.78
C VAL A 235 13.18 -0.16 28.42
N LEU A 236 12.71 -1.00 27.51
CA LEU A 236 13.25 -1.17 26.17
C LEU A 236 12.42 -0.36 25.17
N THR A 237 13.11 0.18 24.18
CA THR A 237 12.54 1.11 23.18
C THR A 237 12.51 0.51 21.77
N GLU A 238 13.01 -0.72 21.61
CA GLU A 238 13.04 -1.44 20.33
C GLU A 238 11.81 -2.33 20.22
N TRP A 239 11.42 -2.65 18.98
CA TRP A 239 10.40 -3.67 18.74
C TRP A 239 10.74 -4.99 19.47
N PRO A 240 9.74 -5.74 19.98
CA PRO A 240 8.31 -5.46 20.03
C PRO A 240 7.88 -4.63 21.25
N PHE A 241 8.80 -3.99 21.98
CA PHE A 241 8.49 -3.38 23.27
C PHE A 241 7.81 -2.02 23.14
N ILE A 242 6.80 -1.80 23.97
CA ILE A 242 6.08 -0.54 24.07
C ILE A 242 6.72 0.31 25.17
N THR A 243 7.42 1.36 24.76
CA THR A 243 7.95 2.40 25.64
C THR A 243 7.01 3.60 25.70
N GLU A 244 6.90 4.22 26.86
CA GLU A 244 6.25 5.53 27.05
C GLU A 244 7.26 6.53 27.66
N ASP A 245 8.55 6.27 27.50
CA ASP A 245 9.57 7.24 27.89
C ASP A 245 9.45 8.46 26.97
N GLY A 246 9.10 9.61 27.55
CA GLY A 246 8.92 10.89 26.85
C GLY A 246 10.15 11.41 26.10
N ASN A 247 11.32 10.77 26.26
CA ASN A 247 12.49 11.02 25.41
C ASN A 247 12.44 10.29 24.05
N PHE A 248 11.61 9.25 23.93
CA PHE A 248 11.57 8.35 22.76
C PHE A 248 10.21 8.32 22.07
N THR A 249 9.12 8.59 22.78
CA THR A 249 7.82 8.80 22.15
C THR A 249 7.03 9.91 22.85
N ARG A 250 6.17 10.58 22.09
CA ARG A 250 5.23 11.59 22.60
C ARG A 250 3.84 11.06 22.88
N LEU A 251 3.60 9.80 22.53
CA LEU A 251 2.31 9.14 22.72
C LEU A 251 2.20 8.60 24.15
N THR A 252 1.14 8.99 24.85
CA THR A 252 0.98 8.68 26.27
C THR A 252 -0.17 7.72 26.58
N ASN A 253 -0.96 7.38 25.56
CA ASN A 253 -2.19 6.62 25.72
C ASN A 253 -2.16 5.22 25.07
N ILE A 254 -1.03 4.80 24.50
CA ILE A 254 -0.86 3.47 23.89
C ILE A 254 -1.13 2.35 24.90
N ILE A 255 -0.55 2.39 26.10
CA ILE A 255 -0.67 1.30 27.08
C ILE A 255 -2.12 1.11 27.58
N PRO A 256 -2.83 2.18 27.97
CA PRO A 256 -4.26 2.10 28.31
C PRO A 256 -5.14 1.50 27.20
N ALA A 257 -4.79 1.74 25.94
CA ALA A 257 -5.51 1.25 24.76
C ALA A 257 -5.29 -0.24 24.45
N CYS A 258 -4.29 -0.91 25.04
CA CYS A 258 -4.02 -2.30 24.71
C CYS A 258 -5.22 -3.22 24.99
N ALA A 259 -5.76 -3.81 23.92
CA ALA A 259 -6.90 -4.70 23.95
C ALA A 259 -6.64 -5.93 24.81
N ARG A 260 -7.59 -6.23 25.71
CA ARG A 260 -7.47 -7.42 26.57
C ARG A 260 -7.86 -8.72 25.87
N ASN A 261 -8.62 -8.64 24.76
CA ASN A 261 -9.21 -9.80 24.08
C ASN A 261 -8.25 -10.54 23.14
N GLY A 262 -7.06 -10.02 22.85
CA GLY A 262 -6.03 -10.66 22.01
C GLY A 262 -4.94 -11.43 22.77
N THR A 263 -5.10 -11.62 24.08
CA THR A 263 -3.96 -11.83 24.99
C THR A 263 -3.66 -13.28 25.40
N ALA A 264 -4.34 -14.25 24.77
CA ALA A 264 -4.15 -15.65 25.08
C ALA A 264 -2.74 -16.10 24.67
N ASN A 265 -2.01 -16.73 25.60
CA ASN A 265 -0.65 -17.24 25.40
C ASN A 265 0.42 -16.17 25.15
N ILE A 266 0.23 -14.94 25.64
CA ILE A 266 1.30 -13.94 25.61
C ILE A 266 2.20 -14.12 26.84
N PHE A 267 3.51 -14.20 26.59
CA PHE A 267 4.51 -14.54 27.60
C PHE A 267 5.24 -13.30 28.17
N ASP A 268 5.00 -12.11 27.60
CA ASP A 268 5.81 -10.91 27.77
C ASP A 268 5.10 -9.74 28.42
N GLU A 269 5.83 -8.68 28.78
CA GLU A 269 5.27 -7.48 29.40
C GLU A 269 5.45 -6.31 28.41
N TYR A 270 4.36 -5.64 28.04
CA TYR A 270 4.30 -4.42 27.20
C TYR A 270 4.84 -4.60 25.79
N ILE A 271 4.10 -5.33 24.95
CA ILE A 271 4.54 -5.64 23.58
C ILE A 271 3.44 -5.47 22.53
N TRP A 272 3.87 -5.16 21.31
CA TRP A 272 3.10 -5.36 20.08
C TRP A 272 2.96 -6.85 19.75
N LEU A 273 1.88 -7.27 19.08
CA LEU A 273 1.56 -8.70 18.91
C LEU A 273 1.76 -9.27 17.51
N GLY A 274 1.83 -8.42 16.49
CA GLY A 274 2.11 -8.80 15.10
C GLY A 274 3.60 -9.00 14.84
N THR A 275 3.95 -9.03 13.56
CA THR A 275 5.32 -8.82 13.06
C THR A 275 5.61 -7.32 12.96
N ASN A 276 6.86 -6.96 12.69
CA ASN A 276 7.39 -5.61 12.69
C ASN A 276 7.43 -5.05 11.26
N PRO A 277 6.56 -4.09 10.91
CA PRO A 277 6.54 -3.53 9.56
C PRO A 277 7.75 -2.73 9.10
N LEU A 278 8.80 -2.69 9.91
CA LEU A 278 10.03 -1.95 9.68
C LEU A 278 11.26 -2.87 9.68
N GLU A 279 11.12 -4.14 10.07
CA GLU A 279 12.23 -5.10 10.08
C GLU A 279 11.75 -6.50 9.69
N ALA A 280 12.33 -7.01 8.61
CA ALA A 280 12.02 -8.28 7.95
C ALA A 280 12.07 -9.57 8.82
N ASP A 281 12.53 -9.52 10.06
CA ASP A 281 12.73 -10.71 10.91
C ASP A 281 12.28 -10.41 12.35
N SER A 282 11.01 -10.71 12.63
CA SER A 282 10.26 -10.29 13.82
C SER A 282 10.37 -11.22 15.02
N ASP A 283 11.29 -12.16 14.94
CA ASP A 283 11.56 -13.16 15.95
C ASP A 283 11.77 -12.57 17.35
N ARG A 284 10.92 -12.98 18.30
CA ARG A 284 10.93 -12.42 19.66
C ARG A 284 11.07 -13.45 20.78
N PHE A 285 10.78 -14.72 20.52
CA PHE A 285 10.97 -15.79 21.49
C PHE A 285 11.61 -17.05 20.91
N ASN A 286 12.12 -17.90 21.79
CA ASN A 286 12.64 -19.22 21.46
C ASN A 286 11.92 -20.27 22.32
N PHE A 287 11.36 -21.30 21.68
CA PHE A 287 10.72 -22.41 22.36
C PHE A 287 11.71 -23.54 22.71
N ASP A 288 11.88 -23.83 24.01
CA ASP A 288 12.81 -24.87 24.48
C ASP A 288 12.21 -26.29 24.56
N GLY A 289 11.03 -26.51 23.97
CA GLY A 289 10.25 -27.75 24.07
C GLY A 289 9.32 -27.82 25.28
N VAL A 290 9.41 -26.87 26.22
CA VAL A 290 8.58 -26.80 27.43
C VAL A 290 7.97 -25.41 27.62
N LYS A 291 8.71 -24.35 27.32
CA LYS A 291 8.28 -22.95 27.48
C LYS A 291 8.96 -22.03 26.48
N ASN A 292 8.31 -20.91 26.22
CA ASN A 292 8.85 -19.82 25.42
C ASN A 292 9.85 -19.03 26.28
N ARG A 293 11.00 -18.68 25.69
CA ARG A 293 12.07 -17.91 26.31
C ARG A 293 12.35 -16.66 25.50
N ARG A 294 12.48 -15.53 26.20
CA ARG A 294 12.76 -14.24 25.59
C ARG A 294 14.11 -14.21 24.89
N LEU A 295 14.15 -13.53 23.76
CA LEU A 295 15.35 -13.22 23.00
C LEU A 295 15.64 -11.73 23.21
N TYR A 296 16.68 -11.42 23.97
CA TYR A 296 17.14 -10.04 24.12
C TYR A 296 18.67 -10.03 24.25
N PRO A 297 19.39 -9.13 23.54
CA PRO A 297 18.93 -8.10 22.59
C PRO A 297 18.94 -8.54 21.12
N SER A 298 18.99 -9.85 20.86
CA SER A 298 18.99 -10.35 19.48
C SER A 298 17.58 -10.80 19.13
N SER A 299 16.85 -9.94 18.42
CA SER A 299 15.82 -10.38 17.48
C SER A 299 16.46 -11.25 16.40
N GLY A 300 15.62 -12.00 15.71
CA GLY A 300 15.99 -12.62 14.45
C GLY A 300 16.58 -14.02 14.50
N ASP A 301 16.13 -14.91 13.62
CA ASP A 301 16.81 -16.16 13.29
C ASP A 301 17.56 -16.15 11.96
N GLY A 302 17.34 -15.13 11.13
CA GLY A 302 17.92 -14.93 9.82
C GLY A 302 17.02 -15.40 8.68
N ILE A 303 15.75 -15.72 8.94
CA ILE A 303 14.70 -16.00 7.97
C ILE A 303 13.74 -14.81 7.99
N SER A 304 13.18 -14.42 6.83
CA SER A 304 12.22 -13.31 6.78
C SER A 304 10.80 -13.74 7.17
N ASP A 305 10.01 -12.82 7.72
CA ASP A 305 8.64 -13.10 8.17
C ASP A 305 7.78 -13.58 7.00
N GLY A 306 7.86 -12.92 5.83
CA GLY A 306 7.17 -13.34 4.61
C GLY A 306 7.49 -14.79 4.20
N TRP A 307 8.74 -15.24 4.35
CA TRP A 307 9.13 -16.62 4.07
C TRP A 307 8.53 -17.58 5.12
N GLU A 308 8.67 -17.24 6.39
CA GLU A 308 8.16 -18.07 7.50
C GLU A 308 6.65 -18.27 7.38
N ILE A 309 5.91 -17.20 7.13
CA ILE A 309 4.46 -17.24 6.94
C ILE A 309 4.08 -18.12 5.75
N HIS A 310 4.78 -17.99 4.61
CA HIS A 310 4.50 -18.79 3.42
C HIS A 310 4.64 -20.29 3.68
N PHE A 311 5.70 -20.70 4.40
CA PHE A 311 5.96 -22.11 4.72
C PHE A 311 5.26 -22.59 6.00
N GLY A 312 4.49 -21.73 6.66
CA GLY A 312 3.70 -22.07 7.84
C GLY A 312 4.52 -22.22 9.13
N LEU A 313 5.69 -21.56 9.18
CA LEU A 313 6.43 -21.31 10.40
C LEU A 313 5.78 -20.15 11.20
N ASP A 314 6.24 -19.98 12.44
CA ASP A 314 5.82 -18.88 13.31
C ASP A 314 6.93 -17.81 13.28
N PRO A 315 6.73 -16.65 12.62
CA PRO A 315 7.72 -15.58 12.44
C PRO A 315 8.13 -14.89 13.75
N LEU A 316 7.50 -15.28 14.86
CA LEU A 316 7.83 -14.78 16.18
C LEU A 316 8.70 -15.78 16.97
N ASN A 317 8.99 -16.95 16.39
CA ASN A 317 9.60 -18.11 17.02
C ASN A 317 10.89 -18.63 16.35
N ARG A 318 11.99 -18.06 16.81
CA ARG A 318 13.39 -18.39 16.49
C ARG A 318 13.83 -19.84 16.58
N SER A 319 13.05 -20.68 17.24
CA SER A 319 13.36 -22.11 17.29
C SER A 319 13.01 -22.82 15.97
N ASN A 320 12.22 -22.18 15.11
CA ASN A 320 11.77 -22.73 13.85
C ASN A 320 12.88 -22.76 12.79
N ALA A 321 13.89 -21.87 12.80
CA ALA A 321 15.06 -21.97 11.92
C ALA A 321 15.82 -23.31 11.89
N LEU A 322 15.76 -24.12 12.95
CA LEU A 322 16.54 -25.37 13.06
C LEU A 322 15.70 -26.63 12.92
N ILE A 323 14.41 -26.49 12.59
CA ILE A 323 13.57 -27.67 12.35
C ILE A 323 13.70 -28.09 10.89
N ASP A 324 13.58 -29.39 10.67
CA ASP A 324 13.48 -30.01 9.35
C ASP A 324 12.05 -30.59 9.27
N LEU A 325 11.18 -29.95 8.47
CA LEU A 325 9.75 -30.25 8.43
C LEU A 325 9.42 -31.43 7.52
N ASP A 326 10.25 -31.71 6.51
CA ASP A 326 9.97 -32.70 5.46
C ASP A 326 10.99 -33.85 5.39
N ASP A 327 11.98 -33.86 6.30
CA ASP A 327 12.99 -34.92 6.50
C ASP A 327 13.78 -35.20 5.20
N ASP A 328 14.09 -34.18 4.41
CA ASP A 328 14.73 -34.32 3.09
C ASP A 328 16.27 -34.31 3.11
N GLY A 329 16.85 -34.16 4.30
CA GLY A 329 18.30 -34.18 4.56
C GLY A 329 19.04 -35.40 4.03
N TRP A 330 20.37 -35.26 3.86
CA TRP A 330 21.23 -36.27 3.26
C TRP A 330 22.24 -36.87 4.25
N ASP A 331 22.18 -38.20 4.43
CA ASP A 331 23.13 -38.99 5.23
C ASP A 331 24.51 -39.05 4.55
N ALA A 332 25.29 -37.99 4.75
CA ALA A 332 26.60 -37.78 4.14
C ALA A 332 27.62 -38.83 4.60
N ASN A 333 27.55 -39.21 5.88
CA ASN A 333 28.49 -40.13 6.49
C ASN A 333 28.08 -41.63 6.31
N ARG A 334 26.84 -41.89 5.92
CA ARG A 334 26.21 -43.20 5.64
C ARG A 334 26.09 -44.11 6.86
N ASP A 335 25.86 -43.56 8.04
CA ASP A 335 25.65 -44.33 9.27
C ASP A 335 24.17 -44.72 9.50
N GLY A 336 23.27 -44.22 8.65
CA GLY A 336 21.85 -44.53 8.66
C GLY A 336 21.01 -43.63 9.58
N ILE A 337 21.55 -42.52 10.06
CA ILE A 337 20.88 -41.49 10.85
C ILE A 337 21.14 -40.14 10.20
N LEU A 338 20.15 -39.25 10.19
CA LEU A 338 20.37 -37.83 9.88
C LEU A 338 20.63 -37.10 11.20
N SER A 339 21.85 -36.58 11.39
CA SER A 339 22.13 -35.73 12.55
C SER A 339 21.43 -34.38 12.43
N VAL A 340 20.77 -33.97 13.51
CA VAL A 340 20.11 -32.66 13.61
C VAL A 340 21.09 -31.50 13.63
N ASP A 341 20.64 -30.33 13.19
CA ASP A 341 21.39 -29.09 13.33
C ASP A 341 21.43 -28.64 14.79
N ALA A 342 22.64 -28.53 15.32
CA ALA A 342 22.85 -28.18 16.73
C ALA A 342 22.72 -26.67 16.99
N ALA A 343 22.99 -25.84 15.98
CA ALA A 343 22.95 -24.38 16.06
C ALA A 343 22.95 -23.76 14.66
N ARG A 344 22.52 -22.51 14.57
CA ARG A 344 22.48 -21.70 13.33
C ARG A 344 23.85 -21.21 12.85
N SER A 345 24.92 -21.44 13.60
CA SER A 345 26.27 -21.05 13.15
C SER A 345 26.66 -21.88 11.93
N PRO A 346 27.32 -21.30 10.91
CA PRO A 346 27.73 -22.04 9.71
C PRO A 346 28.52 -23.32 10.00
N GLU A 347 29.34 -23.34 11.05
CA GLU A 347 30.10 -24.52 11.45
C GLU A 347 29.24 -25.64 12.05
N ALA A 348 28.08 -25.30 12.62
CA ALA A 348 27.16 -26.28 13.20
C ALA A 348 26.22 -26.83 12.14
N LEU A 349 25.70 -25.99 11.25
CA LEU A 349 24.92 -26.38 10.08
C LEU A 349 25.72 -27.33 9.18
N ALA A 350 26.98 -26.98 8.86
CA ALA A 350 27.86 -27.84 8.05
C ALA A 350 28.21 -29.21 8.68
N VAL A 351 27.92 -29.42 9.96
CA VAL A 351 28.11 -30.69 10.67
C VAL A 351 26.80 -31.48 10.78
N GLY A 352 25.65 -30.80 10.72
CA GLY A 352 24.35 -31.43 10.58
C GLY A 352 24.21 -32.15 9.24
N GLU A 353 23.23 -33.05 9.19
CA GLU A 353 22.86 -33.80 7.98
C GLU A 353 21.38 -33.63 7.64
N GLN A 354 20.59 -33.06 8.54
CA GLN A 354 19.29 -32.49 8.21
C GLN A 354 19.47 -31.31 7.27
N LEU A 355 18.42 -30.97 6.53
CA LEU A 355 18.33 -29.70 5.84
C LEU A 355 17.32 -28.88 6.63
N SER A 356 17.80 -28.01 7.53
CA SER A 356 16.89 -27.18 8.32
C SER A 356 16.26 -26.08 7.48
N THR A 357 15.13 -25.54 7.94
CA THR A 357 14.44 -24.40 7.31
C THR A 357 15.36 -23.21 7.06
N LEU A 358 16.32 -22.93 7.95
CA LEU A 358 17.34 -21.91 7.73
C LEU A 358 18.28 -22.24 6.57
N GLU A 359 18.68 -23.50 6.42
CA GLU A 359 19.49 -23.92 5.27
C GLU A 359 18.68 -23.89 3.97
N GLU A 360 17.40 -24.25 4.01
CA GLU A 360 16.48 -24.07 2.86
C GLU A 360 16.37 -22.60 2.47
N TYR A 361 16.25 -21.70 3.45
CA TYR A 361 16.22 -20.25 3.24
C TYR A 361 17.52 -19.75 2.60
N PHE A 362 18.68 -20.20 3.07
CA PHE A 362 19.97 -19.85 2.45
C PHE A 362 20.12 -20.42 1.04
N VAL A 363 19.59 -21.62 0.78
CA VAL A 363 19.53 -22.17 -0.58
C VAL A 363 18.61 -21.32 -1.47
N HIS A 364 17.53 -20.75 -0.93
CA HIS A 364 16.64 -19.87 -1.66
C HIS A 364 17.27 -18.51 -2.02
N LEU A 365 18.02 -17.90 -1.09
CA LEU A 365 18.60 -16.56 -1.24
C LEU A 365 19.93 -16.49 -2.01
N ASP A 366 20.65 -17.60 -2.22
CA ASP A 366 21.89 -17.73 -3.02
C ASP A 366 22.72 -16.43 -3.16
N ASP A 367 23.27 -15.92 -2.05
CA ASP A 367 24.03 -14.67 -1.97
C ASP A 367 23.28 -13.44 -2.57
N GLU A 368 22.11 -13.11 -2.02
CA GLU A 368 21.22 -12.01 -2.45
C GLU A 368 20.57 -12.21 -3.83
N ASN A 369 20.63 -13.43 -4.40
CA ASN A 369 19.91 -13.79 -5.61
C ASN A 369 18.80 -14.81 -5.31
N THR A 370 17.57 -14.47 -5.66
CA THR A 370 16.48 -15.46 -5.59
C THR A 370 16.73 -16.60 -6.59
N VAL A 371 16.68 -17.85 -6.10
CA VAL A 371 16.80 -19.03 -6.95
C VAL A 371 15.57 -19.16 -7.85
N LYS A 372 15.70 -18.66 -9.08
CA LYS A 372 14.69 -18.83 -10.13
C LYS A 372 14.79 -20.23 -10.74
N SER A 373 13.63 -20.85 -10.95
CA SER A 373 13.57 -22.14 -11.63
C SER A 373 13.91 -21.99 -13.12
N GLY A 374 14.86 -22.79 -13.61
CA GLY A 374 15.31 -22.70 -15.00
C GLY A 374 16.54 -23.56 -15.26
N MET A 375 16.75 -23.97 -16.51
CA MET A 375 18.02 -24.57 -16.88
C MET A 375 19.01 -23.42 -17.11
N ARG A 376 20.14 -23.43 -16.41
CA ARG A 376 21.22 -22.45 -16.58
C ARG A 376 22.51 -23.19 -16.91
N SER A 377 23.39 -22.56 -17.68
CA SER A 377 24.75 -23.04 -17.89
C SER A 377 25.75 -21.92 -17.61
N VAL A 378 26.92 -22.29 -17.14
CA VAL A 378 28.05 -21.37 -16.97
C VAL A 378 29.29 -22.04 -17.53
N GLU A 379 30.09 -21.31 -18.30
CA GLU A 379 31.37 -21.84 -18.77
C GLU A 379 32.34 -22.06 -17.60
N LEU A 380 33.13 -23.13 -17.68
CA LEU A 380 34.07 -23.49 -16.62
C LEU A 380 35.18 -22.44 -16.51
N GLY A 381 35.23 -21.71 -15.39
CA GLY A 381 36.22 -20.66 -15.13
C GLY A 381 35.73 -19.24 -15.38
N SER A 382 34.44 -19.06 -15.67
CA SER A 382 33.83 -17.74 -15.81
C SER A 382 33.68 -17.02 -14.47
N LYS A 383 33.56 -15.69 -14.52
CA LYS A 383 33.40 -14.80 -13.37
C LYS A 383 31.92 -14.45 -13.17
N GLU A 384 31.62 -13.72 -12.11
CA GLU A 384 30.30 -13.17 -11.79
C GLU A 384 29.55 -12.62 -13.03
N GLY A 385 28.26 -12.94 -13.16
CA GLY A 385 27.38 -12.45 -14.23
C GLY A 385 27.49 -13.12 -15.61
N THR A 386 28.02 -14.34 -15.71
CA THR A 386 28.30 -15.02 -17.00
C THR A 386 27.47 -16.27 -17.28
N TYR A 387 26.37 -16.47 -16.57
CA TYR A 387 25.50 -17.61 -16.81
C TYR A 387 24.58 -17.35 -18.02
N THR A 388 24.24 -18.42 -18.74
CA THR A 388 23.21 -18.44 -19.78
C THR A 388 21.98 -19.15 -19.24
N GLU A 389 20.82 -18.53 -19.33
CA GLU A 389 19.54 -19.13 -18.96
C GLU A 389 18.83 -19.69 -20.19
N TYR A 390 18.26 -20.89 -20.04
CA TYR A 390 17.52 -21.59 -21.07
C TYR A 390 16.06 -21.70 -20.63
N LEU A 391 15.21 -20.89 -21.25
CA LEU A 391 13.77 -20.93 -21.04
C LEU A 391 13.16 -22.08 -21.86
N LEU A 392 12.09 -22.68 -21.33
CA LEU A 392 11.31 -23.73 -21.99
C LEU A 392 10.41 -23.12 -23.08
N THR A 393 10.98 -22.71 -24.20
CA THR A 393 10.20 -22.36 -25.40
C THR A 393 9.97 -23.61 -26.25
N PRO A 394 8.85 -23.70 -27.00
CA PRO A 394 8.69 -24.74 -28.01
C PRO A 394 9.80 -24.56 -29.06
N GLU A 395 10.83 -25.40 -29.03
CA GLU A 395 11.86 -25.41 -30.08
C GLU A 395 11.19 -25.72 -31.43
N ALA A 396 11.04 -24.68 -32.25
CA ALA A 396 10.93 -24.85 -33.69
C ALA A 396 12.31 -25.19 -34.26
N GLY A 397 12.35 -25.91 -35.39
CA GLY A 397 13.60 -26.17 -36.08
C GLY A 397 14.29 -24.85 -36.46
N VAL A 398 15.60 -24.89 -36.70
CA VAL A 398 16.42 -23.70 -37.07
C VAL A 398 15.87 -22.95 -38.30
N ASP A 399 15.06 -23.61 -39.13
CA ASP A 399 14.44 -23.07 -40.34
C ASP A 399 12.92 -22.79 -40.20
N ASP A 400 12.35 -22.95 -39.00
CA ASP A 400 10.92 -22.82 -38.74
C ASP A 400 10.63 -21.56 -37.91
N ILE A 401 9.69 -20.75 -38.38
CA ILE A 401 9.19 -19.58 -37.65
C ILE A 401 8.41 -20.06 -36.43
N SER A 402 8.76 -19.54 -35.26
CA SER A 402 8.02 -19.73 -34.01
C SER A 402 7.73 -18.42 -33.34
N ILE A 403 6.75 -18.43 -32.44
CA ILE A 403 6.42 -17.32 -31.57
C ILE A 403 6.65 -17.75 -30.12
N LEU A 404 6.98 -16.78 -29.28
CA LEU A 404 7.42 -17.01 -27.90
C LEU A 404 6.34 -17.69 -27.04
N ASN A 405 5.09 -17.28 -27.19
CA ASN A 405 3.95 -17.84 -26.48
C ASN A 405 2.71 -17.90 -27.40
N HIS A 406 1.81 -18.85 -27.14
CA HIS A 406 0.58 -19.03 -27.91
C HIS A 406 -0.49 -17.95 -27.64
N ASP A 407 -0.42 -17.29 -26.49
CA ASP A 407 -1.28 -16.18 -26.10
C ASP A 407 -0.77 -14.88 -26.75
N VAL A 408 -1.20 -14.65 -27.99
CA VAL A 408 -0.85 -13.45 -28.78
C VAL A 408 -1.76 -12.30 -28.38
N ARG A 409 -1.14 -11.17 -28.04
CA ARG A 409 -1.79 -9.95 -27.58
C ARG A 409 -1.95 -8.95 -28.71
N GLU A 410 -0.89 -8.74 -29.49
CA GLU A 410 -0.87 -7.77 -30.57
C GLU A 410 0.04 -8.25 -31.71
N ILE A 411 -0.28 -7.85 -32.95
CA ILE A 411 0.52 -8.16 -34.13
C ILE A 411 0.67 -6.90 -34.98
N ILE A 412 1.91 -6.45 -35.20
CA ILE A 412 2.22 -5.23 -35.94
C ILE A 412 3.12 -5.57 -37.13
N ASP A 413 2.68 -5.19 -38.33
CA ASP A 413 3.46 -5.28 -39.57
C ASP A 413 4.04 -3.90 -39.89
N ASP A 414 5.37 -3.76 -39.85
CA ASP A 414 6.07 -2.52 -40.21
C ASP A 414 6.48 -2.49 -41.70
N GLY A 415 6.06 -3.49 -42.47
CA GLY A 415 6.34 -3.68 -43.89
C GLY A 415 7.62 -4.47 -44.16
N THR A 416 8.51 -4.63 -43.18
CA THR A 416 9.73 -5.46 -43.28
C THR A 416 9.68 -6.61 -42.29
N PHE A 417 9.34 -6.33 -41.05
CA PHE A 417 9.26 -7.27 -39.96
C PHE A 417 7.83 -7.37 -39.42
N LEU A 418 7.47 -8.58 -38.99
CA LEU A 418 6.23 -8.82 -38.26
C LEU A 418 6.56 -8.93 -36.76
N TRP A 419 6.09 -7.98 -35.98
CA TRP A 419 6.23 -7.93 -34.54
C TRP A 419 5.02 -8.61 -33.90
N VAL A 420 5.26 -9.68 -33.16
CA VAL A 420 4.23 -10.44 -32.46
C VAL A 420 4.43 -10.26 -30.97
N GLY A 421 3.59 -9.45 -30.35
CA GLY A 421 3.50 -9.32 -28.90
C GLY A 421 2.72 -10.48 -28.33
N THR A 422 3.36 -11.29 -27.51
CA THR A 422 2.75 -12.41 -26.79
C THR A 422 2.77 -12.13 -25.30
N LYS A 423 1.99 -12.89 -24.53
CA LYS A 423 1.94 -12.78 -23.07
C LYS A 423 3.32 -12.68 -22.40
N LEU A 424 4.33 -13.42 -22.88
CA LEU A 424 5.66 -13.50 -22.24
C LEU A 424 6.73 -12.60 -22.88
N GLY A 425 6.36 -11.80 -23.89
CA GLY A 425 7.33 -10.98 -24.64
C GLY A 425 7.08 -10.98 -26.14
N ILE A 426 8.08 -10.59 -26.89
CA ILE A 426 7.97 -10.13 -28.28
C ILE A 426 8.74 -11.07 -29.19
N THR A 427 8.11 -11.47 -30.27
CA THR A 427 8.78 -12.18 -31.36
C THR A 427 8.84 -11.27 -32.58
N VAL A 428 10.03 -11.04 -33.12
CA VAL A 428 10.23 -10.34 -34.40
C VAL A 428 10.48 -11.39 -35.48
N ILE A 429 9.63 -11.40 -36.51
CA ILE A 429 9.70 -12.35 -37.61
C ILE A 429 10.16 -11.62 -38.87
N ASP A 430 11.24 -12.12 -39.46
CA ASP A 430 11.72 -11.75 -40.79
C ASP A 430 11.31 -12.86 -41.78
N PHE A 431 10.34 -12.55 -42.64
CA PHE A 431 9.87 -13.49 -43.66
C PHE A 431 10.82 -13.63 -44.86
N GLU A 432 11.72 -12.67 -45.10
CA GLU A 432 12.71 -12.77 -46.18
C GLU A 432 13.80 -13.77 -45.81
N GLU A 433 14.29 -13.70 -44.58
CA GLU A 433 15.31 -14.60 -44.04
C GLU A 433 14.72 -15.87 -43.42
N SER A 434 13.39 -15.95 -43.25
CA SER A 434 12.67 -17.06 -42.61
C SER A 434 13.15 -17.35 -41.19
N VAL A 435 13.46 -16.29 -40.43
CA VAL A 435 13.93 -16.36 -39.04
C VAL A 435 13.02 -15.59 -38.11
N SER A 436 12.93 -16.05 -36.86
CA SER A 436 12.22 -15.36 -35.78
C SER A 436 13.15 -15.16 -34.59
N VAL A 437 13.22 -13.94 -34.06
CA VAL A 437 13.99 -13.58 -32.87
C VAL A 437 13.03 -13.28 -31.73
N ASN A 438 13.28 -13.87 -30.56
CA ASN A 438 12.46 -13.66 -29.37
C ASN A 438 13.16 -12.71 -28.40
N TYR A 439 12.39 -11.78 -27.85
CA TYR A 439 12.74 -10.87 -26.78
C TYR A 439 11.79 -11.13 -25.62
N HIS A 440 12.34 -11.54 -24.49
CA HIS A 440 11.54 -11.92 -23.33
C HIS A 440 11.21 -10.70 -22.49
N LEU A 441 9.99 -10.66 -21.97
CA LEU A 441 9.69 -9.81 -20.83
C LEU A 441 10.15 -10.51 -19.56
N PRO A 442 10.53 -9.75 -18.52
CA PRO A 442 10.77 -10.34 -17.21
C PRO A 442 9.50 -11.06 -16.74
N GLN A 443 9.65 -12.11 -15.94
CA GLN A 443 8.48 -12.81 -15.41
C GLN A 443 7.63 -11.85 -14.55
N GLY A 444 6.33 -12.10 -14.43
CA GLY A 444 5.40 -11.17 -13.78
C GLY A 444 4.95 -10.00 -14.68
N HIS A 445 5.71 -9.67 -15.73
CA HIS A 445 5.35 -8.63 -16.70
C HIS A 445 4.57 -9.18 -17.89
N ASP A 446 3.43 -9.79 -17.62
CA ASP A 446 2.56 -10.30 -18.69
C ASP A 446 2.14 -9.16 -19.63
N LEU A 447 2.43 -9.30 -20.92
CA LEU A 447 2.09 -8.28 -21.92
C LEU A 447 0.57 -8.16 -22.06
N HIS A 448 0.08 -6.92 -22.05
CA HIS A 448 -1.30 -6.58 -22.35
C HIS A 448 -1.44 -5.97 -23.74
N ASP A 449 -0.57 -5.02 -24.06
CA ASP A 449 -0.62 -4.25 -25.30
C ASP A 449 0.78 -3.76 -25.70
N MET A 450 1.03 -3.50 -26.98
CA MET A 450 2.29 -2.95 -27.47
C MET A 450 2.07 -1.91 -28.56
N ILE A 451 2.90 -0.86 -28.54
CA ILE A 451 2.87 0.23 -29.51
C ILE A 451 4.25 0.35 -30.16
N LEU A 452 4.30 0.10 -31.46
CA LEU A 452 5.51 0.27 -32.25
C LEU A 452 5.66 1.74 -32.67
N LEU A 453 6.77 2.35 -32.29
CA LEU A 453 7.20 3.68 -32.72
C LEU A 453 8.33 3.57 -33.73
N ASP A 454 8.83 4.71 -34.21
CA ASP A 454 9.90 4.71 -35.22
C ASP A 454 11.18 4.11 -34.63
N ASP A 455 11.66 4.66 -33.50
CA ASP A 455 12.91 4.26 -32.83
C ASP A 455 12.70 3.49 -31.51
N ASN A 456 11.45 3.27 -31.10
CA ASN A 456 11.14 2.63 -29.81
C ASN A 456 9.99 1.63 -29.92
N LEU A 457 9.95 0.69 -28.99
CA LEU A 457 8.81 -0.18 -28.75
C LEU A 457 8.32 0.05 -27.32
N VAL A 458 7.03 0.41 -27.18
CA VAL A 458 6.38 0.57 -25.87
C VAL A 458 5.55 -0.67 -25.59
N MET A 459 5.70 -1.25 -24.40
CA MET A 459 5.06 -2.49 -23.98
C MET A 459 4.33 -2.25 -22.66
N PHE A 460 3.01 -2.40 -22.67
CA PHE A 460 2.18 -2.29 -21.48
C PHE A 460 1.97 -3.67 -20.88
N THR A 461 2.26 -3.83 -19.60
CA THR A 461 2.26 -5.12 -18.89
C THR A 461 1.48 -5.04 -17.59
N GLU A 462 1.23 -6.21 -16.99
CA GLU A 462 0.58 -6.35 -15.68
C GLU A 462 1.30 -5.55 -14.57
N SER A 463 2.63 -5.52 -14.55
CA SER A 463 3.40 -4.86 -13.50
C SER A 463 4.04 -3.52 -13.89
N GLY A 464 3.98 -3.11 -15.16
CA GLY A 464 4.56 -1.84 -15.61
C GLY A 464 4.53 -1.56 -17.10
N THR A 465 5.16 -0.46 -17.50
CA THR A 465 5.45 -0.15 -18.89
C THR A 465 6.94 -0.30 -19.16
N TRP A 466 7.30 -1.10 -20.16
CA TRP A 466 8.66 -1.22 -20.67
C TRP A 466 8.80 -0.44 -21.98
N ILE A 467 9.89 0.31 -22.12
CA ILE A 467 10.21 1.05 -23.35
C ILE A 467 11.60 0.65 -23.80
N ALA A 468 11.67 0.00 -24.96
CA ALA A 468 12.90 -0.50 -25.55
C ALA A 468 13.26 0.34 -26.79
N GLY A 469 14.54 0.71 -26.93
CA GLY A 469 15.05 1.25 -28.17
C GLY A 469 15.08 0.15 -29.25
N ARG A 470 14.83 0.55 -30.50
CA ARG A 470 14.88 -0.37 -31.65
C ARG A 470 15.68 0.23 -32.80
N ASP A 471 16.40 -0.62 -33.52
CA ASP A 471 17.02 -0.31 -34.81
C ASP A 471 16.65 -1.41 -35.82
N GLY A 472 15.73 -1.08 -36.72
CA GLY A 472 15.13 -2.07 -37.63
C GLY A 472 14.37 -3.15 -36.87
N GLY A 473 14.72 -4.43 -37.12
CA GLY A 473 14.11 -5.61 -36.48
C GLY A 473 14.76 -6.02 -35.16
N VAL A 474 15.64 -5.21 -34.59
CA VAL A 474 16.41 -5.54 -33.38
C VAL A 474 16.04 -4.58 -32.25
N LEU A 475 15.72 -5.14 -31.07
CA LEU A 475 15.61 -4.37 -29.83
C LEU A 475 16.96 -4.30 -29.13
N ASP A 476 17.19 -3.20 -28.41
CA ASP A 476 18.34 -3.03 -27.51
C ASP A 476 18.37 -4.12 -26.41
N ASP A 477 19.52 -4.25 -25.77
CA ASP A 477 19.66 -5.13 -24.60
C ASP A 477 18.67 -4.74 -23.50
N ILE A 478 18.08 -5.73 -22.83
CA ILE A 478 17.05 -5.52 -21.80
C ILE A 478 17.53 -4.61 -20.66
N LEU A 479 18.84 -4.62 -20.36
CA LEU A 479 19.45 -3.73 -19.36
C LEU A 479 19.44 -2.25 -19.76
N GLN A 480 19.10 -1.92 -21.00
CA GLN A 480 18.96 -0.55 -21.49
C GLN A 480 17.49 -0.12 -21.57
N TRP A 481 16.53 -1.01 -21.32
CA TRP A 481 15.12 -0.69 -21.40
C TRP A 481 14.71 0.19 -20.23
N SER A 482 13.83 1.15 -20.48
CA SER A 482 13.26 1.98 -19.43
C SER A 482 12.01 1.31 -18.85
N TYR A 483 11.92 1.27 -17.53
CA TYR A 483 10.81 0.67 -16.79
C TYR A 483 10.06 1.72 -15.98
N PHE A 484 8.73 1.65 -16.03
CA PHE A 484 7.84 2.47 -15.21
C PHE A 484 6.79 1.57 -14.53
N PRO A 485 6.76 1.50 -13.19
CA PRO A 485 5.85 0.61 -12.49
C PRO A 485 4.38 1.04 -12.65
N GLY A 486 3.51 0.03 -12.55
CA GLY A 486 2.06 0.17 -12.48
C GLY A 486 1.31 -0.68 -13.50
N ARG A 487 0.03 -0.95 -13.24
CA ARG A 487 -0.77 -1.88 -14.05
C ARG A 487 -1.42 -1.20 -15.26
N TYR A 488 -0.86 -1.41 -16.45
CA TYR A 488 -1.37 -0.84 -17.70
C TYR A 488 -2.01 -1.92 -18.57
N THR A 489 -3.26 -1.70 -18.99
CA THR A 489 -4.05 -2.72 -19.70
C THR A 489 -4.26 -2.42 -21.17
N ALA A 490 -4.18 -1.15 -21.59
CA ALA A 490 -4.27 -0.74 -22.99
C ALA A 490 -3.60 0.63 -23.21
N GLY A 491 -3.13 0.88 -24.43
CA GLY A 491 -2.52 2.16 -24.77
C GLY A 491 -2.66 2.56 -26.23
N ALA A 492 -2.18 3.77 -26.55
CA ALA A 492 -2.18 4.29 -27.92
C ALA A 492 -1.13 5.38 -28.12
N LYS A 493 -0.59 5.46 -29.34
CA LYS A 493 0.18 6.64 -29.77
C LYS A 493 -0.77 7.83 -29.93
N LEU A 494 -0.47 8.95 -29.27
CA LEU A 494 -1.20 10.19 -29.45
C LEU A 494 -0.72 10.86 -30.75
N ALA A 495 -1.64 11.05 -31.69
CA ALA A 495 -1.43 11.91 -32.86
C ALA A 495 -1.20 13.38 -32.46
N THR A 496 0.02 13.76 -32.08
CA THR A 496 0.43 15.15 -31.81
C THR A 496 1.11 15.77 -33.03
N ASP A 497 1.22 17.10 -33.10
CA ASP A 497 2.00 17.80 -34.15
C ASP A 497 3.43 18.13 -33.68
N SER A 498 3.85 17.51 -32.57
CA SER A 498 5.20 17.66 -31.99
C SER A 498 6.21 16.79 -32.72
N GLY A 499 7.49 17.13 -32.59
CA GLY A 499 8.57 16.24 -33.02
C GLY A 499 8.78 15.03 -32.09
N ASP A 500 8.24 15.09 -30.87
CA ASP A 500 8.31 14.00 -29.89
C ASP A 500 7.12 13.06 -30.04
N ASP A 501 7.35 11.78 -29.73
CA ASP A 501 6.31 10.77 -29.63
C ASP A 501 5.65 10.81 -28.26
N TYR A 502 4.32 10.79 -28.25
CA TYR A 502 3.52 10.71 -27.04
C TYR A 502 2.70 9.42 -27.07
N VAL A 503 2.78 8.63 -26.00
CA VAL A 503 2.00 7.40 -25.85
C VAL A 503 1.20 7.48 -24.56
N ILE A 504 -0.10 7.22 -24.63
CA ILE A 504 -0.95 7.09 -23.44
C ILE A 504 -1.07 5.61 -23.06
N GLY A 505 -0.90 5.31 -21.78
CA GLY A 505 -1.24 4.02 -21.18
C GLY A 505 -2.32 4.20 -20.12
N LEU A 506 -3.36 3.36 -20.14
CA LEU A 506 -4.46 3.37 -19.19
C LEU A 506 -4.58 2.02 -18.50
N GLY A 507 -5.03 2.03 -17.24
CA GLY A 507 -5.32 0.86 -16.43
C GLY A 507 -6.73 0.90 -15.84
N TYR A 508 -6.85 0.46 -14.58
CA TYR A 508 -8.11 0.40 -13.82
C TYR A 508 -8.38 1.68 -13.01
N GLY A 509 -9.65 2.06 -12.86
CA GLY A 509 -10.08 3.00 -11.82
C GLY A 509 -9.57 4.43 -11.98
N GLY A 510 -9.13 4.82 -13.18
CA GLY A 510 -8.53 6.14 -13.44
C GLY A 510 -7.00 6.16 -13.39
N PHE A 511 -6.37 5.03 -13.08
CA PHE A 511 -4.94 4.84 -13.23
C PHE A 511 -4.51 4.95 -14.71
N GLY A 512 -3.43 5.70 -14.96
CA GLY A 512 -2.87 5.86 -16.28
C GLY A 512 -1.78 6.93 -16.33
N SER A 513 -1.05 6.98 -17.43
CA SER A 513 0.04 7.95 -17.62
C SER A 513 0.26 8.24 -19.10
N VAL A 514 0.86 9.39 -19.37
CA VAL A 514 1.32 9.76 -20.71
C VAL A 514 2.84 9.73 -20.73
N PHE A 515 3.42 9.00 -21.68
CA PHE A 515 4.86 8.88 -21.87
C PHE A 515 5.28 9.77 -23.02
N GLN A 516 6.12 10.75 -22.74
CA GLN A 516 6.79 11.57 -23.76
C GLN A 516 8.15 10.94 -24.07
N ILE A 517 8.35 10.57 -25.32
CA ILE A 517 9.52 9.85 -25.82
C ILE A 517 10.19 10.72 -26.88
N ASN A 518 11.46 11.06 -26.64
CA ASN A 518 12.31 11.77 -27.58
C ASN A 518 13.68 11.08 -27.66
N GLU A 519 14.56 11.54 -28.57
CA GLU A 519 15.90 10.94 -28.76
C GLU A 519 16.82 11.00 -27.51
N LEU A 520 16.52 11.85 -26.52
CA LEU A 520 17.37 12.13 -25.37
C LEU A 520 16.85 11.54 -24.06
N SER A 521 15.52 11.46 -23.88
CA SER A 521 14.90 11.04 -22.63
C SER A 521 13.47 10.54 -22.82
N ILE A 522 13.07 9.67 -21.88
CA ILE A 522 11.69 9.21 -21.71
C ILE A 522 11.16 9.81 -20.42
N THR A 523 10.00 10.49 -20.49
CA THR A 523 9.40 11.18 -19.35
C THR A 523 7.98 10.70 -19.11
N LYS A 524 7.69 10.22 -17.89
CA LYS A 524 6.33 9.90 -17.43
C LYS A 524 5.61 11.19 -17.01
N LEU A 525 4.42 11.41 -17.54
CA LEU A 525 3.58 12.57 -17.28
C LEU A 525 2.22 12.13 -16.74
N SER A 526 1.66 12.92 -15.82
CA SER A 526 0.34 12.67 -15.25
C SER A 526 -0.77 12.78 -16.31
N LEU A 527 -1.77 11.92 -16.15
CA LEU A 527 -2.99 11.89 -16.96
C LEU A 527 -3.89 13.11 -16.64
N GLY A 528 -4.69 13.54 -17.62
CA GLY A 528 -5.70 14.59 -17.42
C GLY A 528 -6.83 14.12 -16.50
N THR A 529 -7.28 15.02 -15.61
CA THR A 529 -8.29 14.72 -14.58
C THR A 529 -9.64 14.29 -15.16
N GLY A 530 -9.99 14.73 -16.36
CA GLY A 530 -11.22 14.31 -17.04
C GLY A 530 -11.23 12.81 -17.36
N ILE A 531 -10.11 12.27 -17.84
CA ILE A 531 -9.97 10.85 -18.18
C ILE A 531 -9.95 10.01 -16.91
N SER A 532 -9.15 10.41 -15.91
CA SER A 532 -9.08 9.67 -14.64
C SER A 532 -10.42 9.64 -13.92
N ASN A 533 -11.13 10.76 -13.83
CA ASN A 533 -12.45 10.84 -13.18
C ASN A 533 -13.52 10.02 -13.93
N ALA A 534 -13.50 10.01 -15.27
CA ALA A 534 -14.43 9.21 -16.06
C ALA A 534 -14.24 7.69 -15.82
N MET A 535 -12.98 7.25 -15.74
CA MET A 535 -12.62 5.86 -15.48
C MET A 535 -12.92 5.46 -14.01
N SER A 536 -12.59 6.33 -13.06
CA SER A 536 -12.85 6.13 -11.63
C SER A 536 -14.35 6.08 -11.33
N GLY A 537 -15.15 7.02 -11.86
CA GLY A 537 -16.59 7.05 -11.66
C GLY A 537 -17.33 5.85 -12.28
N GLY A 538 -16.74 5.20 -13.28
CA GLY A 538 -17.24 3.97 -13.88
C GLY A 538 -16.69 2.68 -13.26
N ASN A 539 -15.73 2.78 -12.34
CA ASN A 539 -14.91 1.67 -11.86
C ASN A 539 -14.41 0.76 -13.00
N ALA A 540 -13.89 1.39 -14.05
CA ALA A 540 -13.67 0.77 -15.35
C ALA A 540 -12.21 0.38 -15.57
N THR A 541 -12.00 -0.68 -16.34
CA THR A 541 -10.68 -1.09 -16.85
C THR A 541 -10.57 -0.78 -18.33
N ALA A 542 -9.50 -0.11 -18.76
CA ALA A 542 -9.28 0.17 -20.17
C ALA A 542 -8.94 -1.13 -20.93
N THR A 543 -9.66 -1.41 -22.01
CA THR A 543 -9.44 -2.61 -22.84
C THR A 543 -8.90 -2.29 -24.22
N VAL A 544 -9.15 -1.07 -24.71
CA VAL A 544 -8.64 -0.59 -26.00
C VAL A 544 -8.61 0.93 -25.98
N VAL A 545 -7.56 1.51 -26.56
CA VAL A 545 -7.42 2.95 -26.67
C VAL A 545 -7.07 3.29 -28.12
N ALA A 546 -7.66 4.37 -28.64
CA ALA A 546 -7.31 4.88 -29.96
C ALA A 546 -7.37 6.40 -29.95
N HIS A 547 -6.35 7.05 -30.53
CA HIS A 547 -6.31 8.49 -30.70
C HIS A 547 -6.35 8.85 -32.19
N ALA A 548 -7.36 9.60 -32.61
CA ALA A 548 -7.57 9.90 -34.01
C ALA A 548 -7.84 11.39 -34.25
N ASP A 549 -7.33 11.89 -35.37
CA ASP A 549 -7.71 13.18 -35.93
C ASP A 549 -9.00 13.03 -36.73
N VAL A 550 -10.09 13.59 -36.21
CA VAL A 550 -11.43 13.44 -36.80
C VAL A 550 -11.68 14.62 -37.73
N ALA A 551 -12.01 14.33 -39.00
CA ALA A 551 -12.19 15.34 -40.06
C ALA A 551 -13.21 16.46 -39.74
N VAL A 552 -14.08 16.25 -38.75
CA VAL A 552 -15.03 17.24 -38.22
C VAL A 552 -14.97 17.21 -36.69
N GLY A 553 -13.88 17.72 -36.11
CA GLY A 553 -13.61 17.79 -34.67
C GLY A 553 -12.13 18.12 -34.40
N GLY A 554 -11.77 18.33 -33.14
CA GLY A 554 -10.37 18.25 -32.70
C GLY A 554 -9.89 16.80 -32.60
N LYS A 555 -8.62 16.64 -32.25
CA LYS A 555 -8.03 15.34 -31.93
C LYS A 555 -8.82 14.71 -30.78
N THR A 556 -9.24 13.45 -30.96
CA THR A 556 -10.17 12.79 -30.07
C THR A 556 -9.63 11.43 -29.65
N LEU A 557 -9.65 11.19 -28.34
CA LEU A 557 -9.32 9.92 -27.71
C LEU A 557 -10.58 9.09 -27.54
N PHE A 558 -10.53 7.84 -28.01
CA PHE A 558 -11.56 6.83 -27.83
C PHE A 558 -11.03 5.80 -26.86
N VAL A 559 -11.74 5.60 -25.74
CA VAL A 559 -11.37 4.62 -24.72
C VAL A 559 -12.52 3.62 -24.60
N GLY A 560 -12.24 2.39 -25.00
CA GLY A 560 -13.10 1.25 -24.72
C GLY A 560 -12.72 0.63 -23.39
N THR A 561 -13.72 0.31 -22.58
CA THR A 561 -13.58 -0.30 -21.27
C THR A 561 -14.42 -1.55 -21.16
N ASP A 562 -14.21 -2.30 -20.09
CA ASP A 562 -15.03 -3.44 -19.68
C ASP A 562 -16.51 -3.09 -19.42
N VAL A 563 -16.81 -1.85 -19.04
CA VAL A 563 -18.17 -1.36 -18.75
C VAL A 563 -18.79 -0.51 -19.87
N GLY A 564 -18.02 -0.06 -20.86
CA GLY A 564 -18.54 0.79 -21.94
C GLY A 564 -17.48 1.43 -22.83
N MET A 565 -17.81 2.58 -23.40
CA MET A 565 -16.87 3.38 -24.20
C MET A 565 -17.17 4.85 -23.96
N PHE A 566 -16.13 5.67 -23.87
CA PHE A 566 -16.25 7.12 -23.84
C PHE A 566 -15.23 7.77 -24.77
N THR A 567 -15.44 9.06 -25.02
CA THR A 567 -14.61 9.85 -25.91
C THR A 567 -14.22 11.15 -25.23
N VAL A 568 -12.97 11.56 -25.39
CA VAL A 568 -12.45 12.83 -24.85
C VAL A 568 -11.79 13.58 -26.00
N GLU A 569 -12.22 14.82 -26.23
CA GLU A 569 -11.54 15.71 -27.19
C GLU A 569 -10.30 16.28 -26.51
N THR A 570 -9.13 15.77 -26.86
CA THR A 570 -7.87 16.14 -26.24
C THR A 570 -6.74 16.00 -27.26
N SER A 571 -5.75 16.89 -27.17
CA SER A 571 -4.54 16.78 -27.99
C SER A 571 -3.38 16.14 -27.24
N THR A 572 -3.41 16.19 -25.90
CA THR A 572 -2.30 15.78 -25.03
C THR A 572 -2.65 14.62 -24.11
N ALA A 573 -3.95 14.32 -23.94
CA ALA A 573 -4.51 13.49 -22.87
C ALA A 573 -4.17 13.96 -21.44
N ARG A 574 -3.72 15.21 -21.29
CA ARG A 574 -3.34 15.85 -20.02
C ARG A 574 -4.23 17.04 -19.67
N ASP A 575 -5.23 17.31 -20.50
CA ASP A 575 -6.14 18.43 -20.33
C ASP A 575 -7.13 18.14 -19.19
N GLU A 576 -7.60 19.16 -18.47
CA GLU A 576 -8.63 19.04 -17.42
C GLU A 576 -10.06 18.78 -17.97
N ALA A 577 -10.16 18.41 -19.26
CA ALA A 577 -11.38 18.49 -20.06
C ALA A 577 -12.49 17.51 -19.65
#